data_AF-A0A6I4M8I2-F1
#
_entry.id   AF-A0A6I4M8I2-F1
#
_cell.length_a   1.000
_cell.length_b   1.000
_cell.length_c   1.000
_cell.angle_alpha   90.00
_cell.angle_beta   90.00
_cell.angle_gamma   90.00
#
_symmetry.space_group_name_H-M   'P 1'
#
loop_
_entity.id
_entity.type
_entity.pdbx_description
1 polymer ?
#
loop_
_entity_poly.entity_id
_entity_poly.type
_entity_poly.pdbx_seq_one_letter_code
_entity_poly.pdbx_strand_id
1 'polypeptide(L)'
;MNDLDTRHEPDGSWRIAALALVEALGRRGLDARLCGHGVVRASNPAGEPDPDDPFGALMHPGLRQEVLCHRRDGALWWLWVWTGPTRQSPPELEPLCPAAETDKAAERIARVLAVPFTDSSGGS
;
A
#
# COMPACT_ATOMS: atom_id res chain seq x y z
N MET A 1 -20.13 17.98 -31.72
CA MET A 1 -18.80 17.91 -31.10
C MET A 1 -18.98 18.19 -29.61
N ASN A 2 -19.02 17.15 -28.80
CA ASN A 2 -18.56 17.15 -27.41
C ASN A 2 -18.58 15.69 -26.94
N ASP A 3 -17.36 15.19 -26.73
CA ASP A 3 -16.96 13.86 -26.33
C ASP A 3 -17.77 13.32 -25.15
N LEU A 4 -18.65 12.38 -25.45
CA LEU A 4 -19.17 11.39 -24.51
C LEU A 4 -18.41 10.08 -24.76
N ASP A 5 -17.08 10.10 -24.72
CA ASP A 5 -16.33 8.85 -24.75
C ASP A 5 -14.98 8.96 -24.03
N THR A 6 -15.01 8.65 -22.74
CA THR A 6 -13.88 7.96 -22.11
C THR A 6 -14.40 7.28 -20.85
N ARG A 7 -15.24 6.26 -21.05
CA ARG A 7 -15.27 5.16 -20.08
C ARG A 7 -13.93 4.45 -20.25
N HIS A 8 -12.93 4.96 -19.54
CA HIS A 8 -11.62 4.35 -19.45
C HIS A 8 -11.84 2.98 -18.79
N GLU A 9 -11.94 1.93 -19.61
CA GLU A 9 -11.80 0.55 -19.16
C GLU A 9 -10.63 0.53 -18.17
N PRO A 10 -10.78 -0.04 -16.96
CA PRO A 10 -9.69 -0.11 -16.00
C PRO A 10 -8.63 -1.03 -16.58
N ASP A 11 -7.72 -0.45 -17.35
CA ASP A 11 -6.59 -1.08 -18.01
C ASP A 11 -5.91 -2.00 -16.98
N GLY A 12 -6.09 -3.31 -17.14
CA GLY A 12 -5.64 -4.32 -16.17
C GLY A 12 -4.13 -4.36 -15.96
N SER A 13 -3.39 -3.47 -16.64
CA SER A 13 -1.96 -3.20 -16.45
C SER A 13 -1.60 -2.90 -14.99
N TRP A 14 -2.49 -2.27 -14.21
CA TRP A 14 -2.27 -2.07 -12.77
C TRP A 14 -2.19 -3.39 -11.99
N ARG A 15 -2.82 -4.46 -12.47
CA ARG A 15 -2.90 -5.74 -11.76
C ARG A 15 -1.53 -6.39 -11.64
N ILE A 16 -0.74 -6.36 -12.72
CA ILE A 16 0.62 -6.91 -12.72
C ILE A 16 1.48 -6.13 -11.73
N ALA A 17 1.45 -4.79 -11.78
CA ALA A 17 2.19 -3.96 -10.84
C ALA A 17 1.77 -4.20 -9.37
N ALA A 18 0.47 -4.35 -9.11
CA ALA A 18 -0.05 -4.61 -7.77
C ALA A 18 0.37 -5.97 -7.21
N LEU A 19 0.35 -7.02 -8.04
CA LEU A 19 0.83 -8.34 -7.62
C LEU A 19 2.33 -8.32 -7.33
N ALA A 20 3.12 -7.64 -8.16
CA ALA A 20 4.56 -7.48 -7.93
C ALA A 20 4.85 -6.71 -6.63
N LEU A 21 4.04 -5.68 -6.33
CA LEU A 21 4.18 -4.93 -5.07
C LEU A 21 3.82 -5.79 -3.85
N VAL A 22 2.73 -6.56 -3.91
CA VAL A 22 2.35 -7.49 -2.83
C VAL A 22 3.49 -8.47 -2.53
N GLU A 23 4.09 -9.05 -3.57
CA GLU A 23 5.23 -9.96 -3.41
C GLU A 23 6.44 -9.25 -2.79
N ALA A 24 6.77 -8.04 -3.27
CA ALA A 24 7.90 -7.26 -2.75
C ALA A 24 7.73 -6.87 -1.28
N LEU A 25 6.50 -6.58 -0.84
CA LEU A 25 6.17 -6.32 0.56
C LEU A 25 6.27 -7.60 1.41
N GLY A 26 5.80 -8.73 0.88
CA GLY A 26 5.93 -10.05 1.54
C GLY A 26 7.38 -10.45 1.78
N ARG A 27 8.28 -10.21 0.81
CA ARG A 27 9.74 -10.42 0.98
C ARG A 27 10.36 -9.57 2.10
N ARG A 28 9.67 -8.51 2.53
CA ARG A 28 10.09 -7.61 3.62
C ARG A 28 9.41 -7.93 4.95
N GLY A 29 8.68 -9.05 5.05
CA GLY A 29 8.01 -9.47 6.27
C GLY A 29 6.69 -8.74 6.55
N LEU A 30 6.14 -8.02 5.58
CA LEU A 30 4.85 -7.36 5.69
C LEU A 30 3.73 -8.29 5.20
N ASP A 31 2.57 -8.21 5.84
CA ASP A 31 1.34 -8.76 5.27
C ASP A 31 0.79 -7.76 4.26
N ALA A 32 0.52 -8.21 3.03
CA ALA A 32 0.07 -7.35 1.95
C ALA A 32 -0.99 -8.04 1.10
N ARG A 33 -2.03 -7.30 0.73
CA ARG A 33 -3.14 -7.81 -0.07
C ARG A 33 -3.63 -6.81 -1.10
N LEU A 34 -4.06 -7.34 -2.24
CA LEU A 34 -4.77 -6.59 -3.28
C LEU A 34 -6.26 -6.49 -2.92
N CYS A 35 -6.76 -5.27 -2.74
CA CYS A 35 -8.16 -5.00 -2.34
C CYS A 35 -9.09 -4.74 -3.55
N GLY A 36 -8.57 -4.80 -4.79
CA GLY A 36 -9.28 -4.46 -6.02
C GLY A 36 -8.97 -3.05 -6.52
N HIS A 37 -9.26 -2.78 -7.79
CA HIS A 37 -9.09 -1.47 -8.44
C HIS A 37 -7.71 -0.81 -8.23
N GLY A 38 -6.63 -1.59 -8.22
CA GLY A 38 -5.27 -1.08 -8.02
C GLY A 38 -4.88 -0.77 -6.57
N VAL A 39 -5.74 -1.02 -5.59
CA VAL A 39 -5.43 -0.79 -4.17
C VAL A 39 -4.64 -1.96 -3.59
N VAL A 40 -3.50 -1.65 -2.99
CA VAL A 40 -2.71 -2.57 -2.16
C VAL A 40 -2.74 -2.06 -0.72
N ARG A 41 -3.14 -2.93 0.21
CA ARG A 41 -3.09 -2.67 1.65
C ARG A 41 -1.97 -3.51 2.26
N ALA A 42 -1.14 -2.87 3.06
CA ALA A 42 -0.04 -3.50 3.78
C ALA A 42 -0.16 -3.25 5.29
N SER A 43 0.27 -4.20 6.09
CA SER A 43 0.39 -4.09 7.54
C SER A 43 1.67 -4.77 8.02
N ASN A 44 2.15 -4.36 9.19
CA ASN A 44 3.27 -5.01 9.86
C ASN A 44 2.71 -5.96 10.93
N PRO A 45 2.80 -7.29 10.76
CA PRO A 45 2.32 -8.25 11.76
C PRO A 45 2.95 -8.07 13.14
N ALA A 46 4.19 -7.56 13.22
CA ALA A 46 4.87 -7.30 14.49
C ALA A 46 4.27 -6.11 15.27
N GLY A 47 3.44 -5.29 14.61
CA GLY A 47 2.72 -4.18 15.23
C GLY A 47 1.23 -4.42 15.44
N GLU A 48 0.73 -5.64 15.15
CA GLU A 48 -0.66 -6.01 15.45
C GLU A 48 -0.84 -6.22 16.96
N PRO A 49 -2.02 -5.86 17.52
CA PRO A 49 -2.30 -6.03 18.94
C PRO A 49 -2.34 -7.52 19.33
N ASP A 50 -2.03 -7.79 20.59
CA ASP A 50 -2.16 -9.13 21.16
C ASP A 50 -3.62 -9.61 21.04
N PRO A 51 -3.91 -10.76 20.39
CA PRO A 51 -5.27 -11.27 20.25
C PRO A 51 -5.94 -11.56 21.60
N ASP A 52 -5.17 -11.77 22.67
CA ASP A 52 -5.68 -12.00 24.02
C ASP A 52 -5.91 -10.69 24.80
N ASP A 53 -5.60 -9.52 24.22
CA ASP A 53 -5.86 -8.19 24.79
C ASP A 53 -6.85 -7.38 23.93
N PRO A 54 -8.18 -7.58 24.13
CA PRO A 54 -9.20 -6.86 23.38
C PRO A 54 -9.23 -5.35 23.69
N PHE A 55 -8.75 -4.92 24.86
CA PHE A 55 -8.64 -3.49 25.19
C PHE A 55 -7.44 -2.85 24.47
N GLY A 56 -6.32 -3.55 24.39
CA GLY A 56 -5.16 -3.17 23.58
C GLY A 56 -5.50 -3.05 22.10
N ALA A 57 -6.28 -3.98 21.56
CA ALA A 57 -6.73 -3.94 20.16
C ALA A 57 -7.65 -2.74 19.85
N LEU A 58 -8.45 -2.28 20.82
CA LEU A 58 -9.30 -1.09 20.68
C LEU A 58 -8.48 0.20 20.62
N MET A 59 -7.39 0.26 21.39
CA MET A 59 -6.55 1.45 21.53
C MET A 59 -5.43 1.53 20.48
N HIS A 60 -5.00 0.38 19.94
CA HIS A 60 -3.94 0.29 18.94
C HIS A 60 -4.29 -0.76 17.86
N PRO A 61 -5.13 -0.42 16.87
CA PRO A 61 -5.66 -1.36 15.87
C PRO A 61 -4.65 -1.85 14.81
N GLY A 62 -3.34 -1.71 15.09
CA GLY A 62 -2.25 -2.02 14.18
C GLY A 62 -1.96 -0.91 13.19
N LEU A 63 -0.69 -0.81 12.76
CA LEU A 63 -0.27 0.15 11.74
C LEU A 63 -0.51 -0.44 10.35
N ARG A 64 -1.30 0.27 9.54
CA ARG A 64 -1.71 -0.15 8.20
C ARG A 64 -1.47 0.98 7.20
N GLN A 65 -1.06 0.62 6.00
CA GLN A 65 -0.81 1.56 4.93
C GLN A 65 -1.50 1.11 3.65
N GLU A 66 -2.19 2.04 2.99
CA GLU A 66 -2.79 1.83 1.68
C GLU A 66 -2.05 2.62 0.61
N VAL A 67 -1.91 2.00 -0.56
CA VAL A 67 -1.47 2.66 -1.79
C VAL A 67 -2.38 2.28 -2.95
N LEU A 68 -2.53 3.20 -3.88
CA LEU A 68 -3.32 3.03 -5.09
C LEU A 68 -2.41 3.07 -6.32
N CYS A 69 -2.55 2.09 -7.21
CA CYS A 69 -1.99 2.15 -8.56
C CYS A 69 -2.97 2.88 -9.47
N HIS A 70 -2.61 4.10 -9.91
CA HIS A 70 -3.44 4.90 -10.80
C HIS A 70 -2.63 5.49 -11.95
N ARG A 71 -3.30 5.78 -13.07
CA ARG A 71 -2.65 6.39 -14.23
C ARG A 71 -2.52 7.90 -13.99
N ARG A 72 -1.32 8.43 -14.10
CA ARG A 72 -0.99 9.85 -14.00
C ARG A 72 -0.07 10.23 -15.15
N ASP A 73 -0.43 11.27 -15.89
CA ASP A 73 0.38 11.81 -17.00
C ASP A 73 0.80 10.72 -18.01
N GLY A 74 -0.11 9.78 -18.30
CA GLY A 74 0.10 8.69 -19.25
C GLY A 74 0.83 7.44 -18.70
N ALA A 75 1.35 7.48 -17.47
CA ALA A 75 2.06 6.35 -16.84
C ALA A 75 1.32 5.84 -15.59
N LEU A 76 1.57 4.60 -15.19
CA LEU A 76 1.09 4.10 -13.90
C LEU A 76 1.98 4.62 -12.75
N TRP A 77 1.34 5.03 -11.66
CA TRP A 77 1.96 5.54 -10.46
C TRP A 77 1.38 4.88 -9.22
N TRP A 78 2.24 4.65 -8.23
CA TRP A 78 1.84 4.44 -6.85
C TRP A 78 1.52 5.78 -6.21
N LEU A 79 0.37 5.85 -5.55
CA LEU A 79 -0.08 6.98 -4.76
C LEU A 79 -0.31 6.50 -3.32
N TRP A 80 0.17 7.24 -2.34
CA TRP A 80 -0.29 7.09 -0.96
C TRP A 80 -1.78 7.39 -0.89
N VAL A 81 -2.50 6.61 -0.09
CA VAL A 81 -3.90 6.85 0.22
C VAL A 81 -3.98 7.32 1.67
N TRP A 82 -4.27 8.60 1.87
CA TRP A 82 -4.45 9.20 3.19
C TRP A 82 -5.94 9.35 3.49
N THR A 83 -6.32 9.06 4.73
CA THR A 83 -7.70 9.32 5.18
C THR A 83 -7.97 10.81 5.13
N GLY A 84 -9.08 11.21 4.49
CA GLY A 84 -9.53 12.60 4.55
C GLY A 84 -9.88 13.03 5.99
N PRO A 85 -10.06 14.35 6.22
CA PRO A 85 -10.28 14.90 7.55
C PRO A 85 -11.56 14.40 8.23
N THR A 86 -12.49 13.82 7.46
CA THR A 86 -13.68 13.14 7.97
C THR A 86 -13.87 11.81 7.25
N ARG A 87 -14.67 10.90 7.84
CA ARG A 87 -15.00 9.60 7.25
C ARG A 87 -15.70 9.70 5.88
N GLN A 88 -16.37 10.82 5.62
CA GLN A 88 -17.08 11.07 4.36
C GLN A 88 -16.22 11.82 3.33
N SER A 89 -15.07 12.34 3.75
CA SER A 89 -14.16 13.01 2.83
C SER A 89 -13.53 11.98 1.89
N PRO A 90 -13.36 12.31 0.60
CA PRO A 90 -12.58 11.47 -0.28
C PRO A 90 -11.15 11.32 0.27
N PRO A 91 -10.48 10.19 0.01
CA PRO A 91 -9.09 10.03 0.40
C PRO A 91 -8.23 11.05 -0.35
N GLU A 92 -7.21 11.56 0.33
CA GLU A 92 -6.18 12.35 -0.31
C GLU A 92 -5.14 11.42 -0.94
N LEU A 93 -4.77 11.72 -2.19
CA LEU A 93 -3.84 10.92 -2.97
C LEU A 93 -2.54 11.68 -3.14
N GLU A 94 -1.47 11.17 -2.54
CA GLU A 94 -0.14 11.77 -2.65
C GLU A 94 0.78 10.91 -3.53
N PRO A 95 1.53 11.48 -4.48
CA PRO A 95 2.44 10.72 -5.33
C PRO A 95 3.55 10.02 -4.54
N LEU A 96 3.64 8.70 -4.67
CA LEU A 96 4.74 7.92 -4.12
C LEU A 96 5.87 7.77 -5.16
N CYS A 97 5.64 7.03 -6.23
CA CYS A 97 6.60 6.82 -7.31
C CYS A 97 5.93 6.20 -8.55
N PRO A 98 6.58 6.19 -9.73
CA PRO A 98 6.13 5.38 -10.86
C PRO A 98 5.93 3.90 -10.49
N ALA A 99 4.93 3.25 -11.07
CA ALA A 99 4.57 1.86 -10.72
C ALA A 99 5.67 0.85 -11.09
N ALA A 100 6.51 1.18 -12.08
CA ALA A 100 7.67 0.40 -12.47
C ALA A 100 8.76 0.37 -11.38
N GLU A 101 8.77 1.31 -10.43
CA GLU A 101 9.73 1.35 -9.32
C GLU A 101 9.22 0.53 -8.11
N THR A 102 8.83 -0.73 -8.34
CA THR A 102 8.17 -1.58 -7.33
C THR A 102 8.97 -1.73 -6.03
N ASP A 103 10.28 -1.98 -6.11
CA ASP A 103 11.11 -2.16 -4.92
C ASP A 103 11.25 -0.88 -4.09
N LYS A 104 11.27 0.28 -4.74
CA LYS A 104 11.31 1.60 -4.09
C LYS A 104 9.97 1.92 -3.41
N ALA A 105 8.85 1.55 -4.03
CA ALA A 105 7.54 1.64 -3.40
C ALA A 105 7.52 0.76 -2.13
N ALA A 106 7.94 -0.50 -2.24
CA ALA A 106 8.00 -1.44 -1.12
C ALA A 106 8.92 -0.96 0.01
N GLU A 107 10.08 -0.41 -0.31
CA GLU A 107 11.00 0.16 0.67
C GLU A 107 10.37 1.32 1.44
N ARG A 108 9.73 2.27 0.74
CA ARG A 108 9.09 3.43 1.37
C ARG A 108 7.89 3.02 2.23
N ILE A 109 7.08 2.06 1.77
CA ILE A 109 5.97 1.49 2.55
C ILE A 109 6.51 0.82 3.82
N ALA A 110 7.57 0.02 3.72
CA ALA A 110 8.16 -0.64 4.88
C ALA A 110 8.72 0.35 5.92
N ARG A 111 9.28 1.48 5.47
CA ARG A 111 9.72 2.56 6.38
C ARG A 111 8.55 3.19 7.12
N VAL A 112 7.43 3.45 6.43
CA VAL A 112 6.20 3.99 7.07
C VAL A 112 5.64 2.99 8.07
N LEU A 113 5.62 1.70 7.73
CA LEU A 113 5.13 0.63 8.59
C LEU A 113 6.12 0.23 9.72
N ALA A 114 7.20 1.01 9.89
CA ALA A 114 8.22 0.87 10.92
C ALA A 114 8.54 -0.60 11.24
N VAL A 115 9.12 -1.29 10.27
CA VAL A 115 9.68 -2.63 10.46
C VAL A 115 11.03 -2.49 11.16
N PRO A 116 11.22 -2.85 12.45
CA PRO A 116 12.55 -3.16 12.92
C PRO A 116 12.97 -4.47 12.24
N PHE A 117 13.85 -4.39 11.25
CA PHE A 117 14.59 -5.56 10.80
C PHE A 117 15.52 -5.94 11.95
N THR A 118 15.25 -7.07 12.60
CA THR A 118 16.28 -7.79 13.33
C THR A 118 17.44 -8.01 12.36
N ASP A 119 18.58 -7.36 12.60
CA ASP A 119 19.85 -7.75 12.00
C ASP A 119 20.08 -9.21 12.39
N SER A 120 19.75 -10.12 11.48
CA SER A 120 20.32 -11.48 11.49
C SER A 120 21.73 -11.39 10.92
N SER A 121 22.60 -10.64 11.61
CA SER A 121 24.04 -10.80 11.47
C SER A 121 24.47 -11.89 12.45
N GLY A 122 24.34 -13.13 12.01
CA GLY A 122 25.12 -14.23 12.57
C GLY A 122 26.58 -14.17 12.09
N GLY A 123 27.51 -14.51 12.98
CA GLY A 123 28.93 -14.74 12.70
C GLY A 123 29.83 -13.66 13.31
N SER A 124 30.78 -13.96 14.20
CA SER A 124 31.39 -15.22 14.66
C SER A 124 31.85 -15.09 16.10
#